data_AF-A0A954PQ14-F1
#
_entry.id   AF-A0A954PQ14-F1
#
_cell.length_a   1.000
_cell.length_b   1.000
_cell.length_c   1.000
_cell.angle_alpha   90.00
_cell.angle_beta   90.00
_cell.angle_gamma   90.00
#
_symmetry.space_group_name_H-M   'P 1'
#
loop_
_entity.id
_entity.type
_entity.pdbx_description
1 polymer ?
#
loop_
_entity_poly.entity_id
_entity_poly.type
_entity_poly.pdbx_seq_one_letter_code
_entity_poly.pdbx_strand_id
1 'polypeptide(L)'
;LNQLYSLKYGAVPVVHATGGLADTVRDATPENLWNQVANGFSFQDYSQVGLERVLNRAIDFYLHRKPQWGQIVYTGMLDDWSWEQSAKRYMEIFARTLRHEFAK
;
A
#
# COMPACT_ATOMS: atom_id res chain seq x y z
N LEU A 1 -4.11 -2.67 -9.58
CA LEU A 1 -4.50 -1.25 -9.74
C LEU A 1 -5.65 -0.86 -8.82
N ASN A 2 -6.60 -1.75 -8.50
CA ASN A 2 -7.69 -1.48 -7.57
C ASN A 2 -7.22 -0.89 -6.23
N GLN A 3 -6.11 -1.39 -5.67
CA GLN A 3 -5.56 -0.86 -4.42
C GLN A 3 -5.11 0.60 -4.52
N LEU A 4 -4.58 1.03 -5.67
CA LEU A 4 -4.15 2.42 -5.90
C LEU A 4 -5.36 3.36 -5.98
N TYR A 5 -6.43 2.91 -6.63
CA TYR A 5 -7.70 3.66 -6.64
C TYR A 5 -8.31 3.75 -5.25
N SER A 6 -8.32 2.65 -4.50
CA SER A 6 -8.82 2.62 -3.13
C SER A 6 -8.09 3.64 -2.25
N LEU A 7 -6.76 3.62 -2.27
CA LEU A 7 -5.92 4.54 -1.49
C LEU A 7 -6.13 6.01 -1.91
N LYS A 8 -6.15 6.29 -3.21
CA LYS A 8 -6.38 7.64 -3.75
C LYS A 8 -7.71 8.26 -3.31
N TYR A 9 -8.76 7.44 -3.14
CA TYR A 9 -10.10 7.91 -2.79
C TYR A 9 -10.50 7.60 -1.33
N GLY A 10 -9.55 7.21 -0.48
CA GLY A 10 -9.78 7.01 0.95
C GLY A 10 -10.54 5.74 1.31
N ALA A 11 -10.70 4.80 0.38
CA ALA A 11 -11.18 3.46 0.69
C ALA A 11 -10.01 2.63 1.23
N VAL A 12 -10.07 2.24 2.50
CA VAL A 12 -8.99 1.47 3.16
C VAL A 12 -8.97 0.04 2.61
N PRO A 13 -7.89 -0.42 1.95
CA PRO A 13 -7.83 -1.75 1.37
C PRO A 13 -7.51 -2.81 2.44
N VAL A 14 -8.12 -3.99 2.28
CA VAL A 14 -7.74 -5.23 2.98
C VAL A 14 -7.22 -6.21 1.93
N VAL A 15 -5.96 -6.63 2.01
CA VAL A 15 -5.30 -7.38 0.93
C VAL A 15 -4.53 -8.59 1.42
N HIS A 16 -4.42 -9.62 0.58
CA HIS A 16 -3.39 -10.62 0.75
C HIS A 16 -2.05 -10.02 0.32
N ALA A 17 -1.00 -10.19 1.12
CA ALA A 17 0.31 -9.57 0.89
C ALA A 17 1.09 -10.31 -0.21
N THR A 18 0.66 -10.17 -1.46
CA THR A 18 1.30 -10.78 -2.63
C THR A 18 1.58 -9.78 -3.75
N GLY A 19 2.73 -9.94 -4.40
CA GLY A 19 3.17 -9.10 -5.51
C GLY A 19 3.01 -7.61 -5.20
N GLY A 20 2.47 -6.84 -6.16
CA GLY A 20 2.29 -5.41 -6.02
C GLY A 20 1.33 -4.97 -4.90
N LEU A 21 0.53 -5.87 -4.30
CA LEU A 21 -0.28 -5.54 -3.13
C LEU A 21 0.59 -5.39 -1.88
N ALA A 22 1.58 -6.27 -1.71
CA ALA A 22 2.55 -6.20 -0.62
C ALA A 22 3.44 -4.95 -0.73
N ASP A 23 3.76 -4.53 -1.95
CA ASP A 23 4.58 -3.34 -2.19
C ASP A 23 3.84 -2.02 -1.91
N THR A 24 2.50 -2.03 -2.00
CA THR A 24 1.68 -0.81 -1.96
C THR A 24 0.97 -0.63 -0.61
N VAL A 25 0.50 -1.73 -0.01
CA VAL A 25 -0.30 -1.69 1.22
C VAL A 25 0.59 -1.92 2.43
N ARG A 26 0.76 -0.86 3.23
CA ARG A 26 1.48 -0.83 4.49
C ARG A 26 0.51 -1.14 5.61
N ASP A 27 0.63 -2.35 6.15
CA ASP A 27 -0.28 -2.90 7.15
C ASP A 27 -0.39 -2.02 8.40
N ALA A 28 -1.57 -1.95 9.01
CA ALA A 28 -1.84 -1.24 10.26
C ALA A 28 -1.29 -2.00 11.49
N THR A 29 0.02 -2.23 11.51
CA THR A 29 0.76 -2.70 12.68
C THR A 29 0.96 -1.55 13.68
N PRO A 30 1.20 -1.84 14.97
CA PRO A 30 1.52 -0.80 15.95
C PRO A 30 2.69 0.10 15.51
N GLU A 31 3.71 -0.48 14.89
CA GLU A 31 4.87 0.25 14.36
C GLU A 31 4.50 1.19 13.21
N ASN A 32 3.74 0.71 12.22
CA ASN A 32 3.35 1.54 11.08
C ASN A 32 2.36 2.64 11.47
N LEU A 33 1.52 2.39 12.47
CA LEU A 33 0.65 3.41 13.06
C LEU A 33 1.46 4.46 13.83
N TRP A 34 2.45 4.03 14.62
CA TRP A 34 3.34 4.95 15.32
C TRP A 34 4.12 5.85 14.35
N ASN A 35 4.66 5.27 13.29
CA ASN A 35 5.43 5.96 12.25
C ASN A 35 4.56 6.76 11.27
N GLN A 36 3.23 6.71 11.40
CA GLN A 36 2.29 7.38 10.50
C GLN A 36 2.41 6.98 9.02
N VAL A 37 2.70 5.71 8.77
CA VAL A 37 2.84 5.17 7.42
C VAL A 37 1.78 4.13 7.07
N ALA A 38 0.99 3.62 8.03
CA ALA A 38 -0.06 2.65 7.76
C ALA A 38 -1.11 3.19 6.77
N ASN A 39 -1.43 2.43 5.72
CA ASN A 39 -2.40 2.84 4.70
C ASN A 39 -3.45 1.76 4.37
N GLY A 40 -3.40 0.60 5.03
CA GLY A 40 -4.39 -0.47 4.88
C GLY A 40 -4.15 -1.64 5.82
N PHE A 41 -4.81 -2.76 5.52
CA PHE A 41 -4.65 -4.00 6.26
C PHE A 41 -4.17 -5.10 5.31
N SER A 42 -3.22 -5.91 5.76
CA SER A 42 -2.77 -7.06 4.99
C SER A 42 -2.62 -8.33 5.83
N PHE A 43 -2.62 -9.47 5.14
CA PHE A 43 -2.39 -10.79 5.73
C PHE A 43 -1.47 -11.63 4.83
N GLN A 44 -0.63 -12.46 5.44
CA GLN A 44 0.39 -13.26 4.75
C GLN A 44 -0.11 -14.67 4.41
N ASP A 45 -0.76 -15.33 5.37
CA ASP A 45 -1.24 -16.70 5.21
C ASP A 45 -2.48 -16.74 4.33
N TYR A 46 -2.38 -17.28 3.12
CA TYR A 46 -3.53 -17.48 2.23
C TYR A 46 -4.45 -18.59 2.76
N SER A 47 -5.22 -18.27 3.79
CA SER A 47 -6.11 -19.18 4.49
C SER A 47 -7.37 -18.45 4.96
N GLN A 48 -8.44 -19.21 5.19
CA GLN A 48 -9.67 -18.68 5.78
C GLN A 48 -9.40 -17.99 7.12
N VAL A 49 -8.57 -18.60 7.97
CA VAL A 49 -8.21 -18.06 9.29
C VAL A 49 -7.43 -16.75 9.16
N GLY A 50 -6.51 -16.66 8.19
CA GLY A 50 -5.77 -15.44 7.90
C GLY A 50 -6.68 -14.29 7.47
N LEU A 51 -7.62 -14.58 6.56
CA LEU A 51 -8.60 -13.61 6.08
C LEU A 51 -9.55 -13.15 7.20
N GLU A 52 -10.07 -14.09 7.99
CA GLU A 52 -10.97 -13.78 9.11
C GLU A 52 -10.30 -12.86 10.14
N ARG A 53 -9.04 -13.16 10.52
CA ARG A 53 -8.27 -12.35 11.46
C ARG A 53 -8.09 -10.91 10.97
N VAL A 54 -7.72 -10.72 9.70
CA VAL A 54 -7.49 -9.38 9.18
C VAL A 54 -8.79 -8.59 9.03
N LEU A 55 -9.89 -9.24 8.66
CA LEU A 55 -11.21 -8.60 8.59
C LEU A 55 -11.68 -8.16 9.97
N ASN A 56 -11.58 -9.02 10.98
CA ASN A 56 -11.93 -8.68 12.36
C ASN A 56 -11.09 -7.50 12.87
N ARG A 57 -9.79 -7.46 12.55
CA ARG A 57 -8.92 -6.32 12.88
C ARG A 57 -9.35 -5.02 12.18
N ALA A 58 -9.66 -5.08 10.88
CA ALA A 58 -10.11 -3.91 10.13
C ALA A 58 -11.46 -3.38 10.67
N ILE A 59 -12.38 -4.27 11.01
CA ILE A 59 -13.68 -3.92 11.61
C ILE A 59 -13.50 -3.31 13.00
N ASP A 60 -12.63 -3.87 13.86
CA ASP A 60 -12.31 -3.29 15.17
C ASP A 60 -11.79 -1.85 15.04
N PHE A 61 -10.88 -1.61 14.10
CA PHE A 61 -10.37 -0.27 13.85
C PHE A 61 -11.48 0.68 13.38
N TYR A 62 -12.29 0.23 12.43
CA TYR A 62 -13.39 1.02 11.89
C TYR A 62 -14.43 1.38 12.97
N LEU A 63 -14.78 0.44 13.84
CA LEU A 63 -15.83 0.64 14.85
C LEU A 63 -15.32 1.35 16.10
N HIS A 64 -14.15 0.96 16.62
CA HIS A 64 -13.70 1.35 17.96
C HIS A 64 -12.46 2.26 17.98
N ARG A 65 -11.75 2.41 16.85
CA ARG A 65 -10.47 3.16 16.79
C ARG A 65 -10.52 4.26 15.74
N LYS A 66 -11.54 5.12 15.84
CA LYS A 66 -11.79 6.21 14.87
C LYS A 66 -10.57 7.10 14.58
N PRO A 67 -9.74 7.51 15.56
CA PRO A 67 -8.55 8.31 15.27
C PRO A 67 -7.55 7.57 14.39
N GLN A 68 -7.25 6.31 14.70
CA GLN A 68 -6.34 5.46 13.93
C GLN A 68 -6.90 5.15 12.54
N TRP A 69 -8.21 4.91 12.42
CA TRP A 69 -8.85 4.74 11.12
C TRP A 69 -8.70 5.99 10.24
N GLY A 70 -8.96 7.17 10.81
CA GLY A 70 -8.79 8.46 10.12
C GLY A 70 -7.33 8.66 9.66
N GLN A 71 -6.37 8.31 10.51
CA GLN A 71 -4.95 8.32 10.16
C GLN A 71 -4.63 7.41 8.97
N ILE A 72 -5.15 6.18 8.94
CA ILE A 72 -4.94 5.22 7.85
C ILE A 72 -5.51 5.78 6.53
N VAL A 73 -6.74 6.30 6.56
CA VAL A 73 -7.40 6.92 5.39
C VAL A 73 -6.57 8.10 4.87
N TYR A 74 -6.19 9.00 5.77
CA TYR A 74 -5.42 10.20 5.41
C TYR A 74 -4.06 9.85 4.80
N THR A 75 -3.35 8.90 5.40
CA THR A 75 -2.05 8.42 4.90
C THR A 75 -2.18 7.83 3.50
N GLY A 76 -3.21 7.01 3.26
CA GLY A 76 -3.46 6.45 1.93
C GLY A 76 -3.77 7.50 0.86
N MET A 77 -4.49 8.56 1.22
CA MET A 77 -4.85 9.64 0.29
C MET A 77 -3.69 10.61 -0.01
N LEU A 78 -2.75 10.77 0.92
CA LEU A 78 -1.61 11.67 0.77
C LEU A 78 -0.49 11.13 -0.13
N ASP A 79 -0.38 9.81 -0.26
CA ASP A 79 0.62 9.18 -1.11
C ASP A 79 0.46 9.58 -2.59
N ASP A 80 1.59 9.71 -3.29
CA ASP A 80 1.61 9.99 -4.72
C ASP A 80 1.33 8.71 -5.53
N TRP A 81 0.09 8.60 -6.00
CA TRP A 81 -0.36 7.51 -6.89
C TRP A 81 -0.34 7.90 -8.39
N SER A 82 0.39 8.95 -8.75
CA SER A 82 0.55 9.35 -10.15
C SER A 82 1.45 8.38 -10.93
N TRP A 83 1.33 8.41 -12.25
CA TRP A 83 2.23 7.67 -13.13
C TRP A 83 3.62 8.31 -13.26
N GLU A 84 3.81 9.53 -12.72
CA GLU A 84 5.03 10.31 -12.93
C GLU A 84 6.26 9.62 -12.33
N GLN A 85 6.14 9.08 -11.11
CA GLN A 85 7.23 8.32 -10.49
C GLN A 85 7.60 7.07 -11.28
N SER A 86 6.60 6.31 -11.72
CA SER A 86 6.83 5.12 -12.55
C SER A 86 7.52 5.50 -13.86
N ALA A 87 7.05 6.54 -14.53
CA ALA A 87 7.65 7.03 -15.78
C ALA A 87 9.11 7.45 -15.59
N LYS A 88 9.45 8.16 -14.51
CA LYS A 88 10.84 8.54 -14.18
C LYS A 88 11.74 7.32 -14.03
N ARG A 89 11.30 6.28 -13.31
CA ARG A 89 12.06 5.03 -13.15
C ARG A 89 12.27 4.31 -14.48
N TYR A 90 11.27 4.28 -15.36
CA TYR A 90 11.42 3.72 -16.70
C TYR A 90 12.43 4.52 -17.55
N MET A 91 12.37 5.86 -17.50
CA MET A 91 13.31 6.73 -18.21
C MET A 91 14.77 6.49 -17.76
N GLU A 92 15.00 6.29 -16.46
CA GLU A 92 16.33 5.96 -15.94
C GLU A 92 16.85 4.63 -16.49
N ILE A 93 16.00 3.61 -16.55
CA ILE A 93 16.35 2.30 -17.12
C ILE A 93 16.68 2.43 -18.61
N PHE A 94 15.87 3.16 -19.37
CA PHE A 94 16.12 3.40 -20.80
C PHE A 94 17.44 4.17 -21.01
N ALA A 95 17.70 5.23 -20.24
CA ALA A 95 18.94 5.98 -20.32
C ALA A 95 20.18 5.15 -19.95
N ARG A 96 20.06 4.23 -18.99
CA ARG A 96 21.14 3.27 -18.65
C ARG A 96 21.41 2.29 -19.79
N THR A 97 20.35 1.78 -20.42
CA THR A 97 20.46 0.81 -21.51
C THR A 97 21.12 1.43 -22.74
N LEU A 98 20.66 2.62 -23.16
CA LEU A 98 21.25 3.36 -24.28
C LEU A 98 22.74 3.65 -24.03
N ARG A 99 23.11 4.14 -22.84
CA ARG A 99 24.53 4.40 -22.50
C ARG A 99 25.41 3.15 -22.56
N HIS A 100 24.87 1.99 -22.19
CA HIS A 100 25.62 0.74 -22.27
C HIS A 100 25.81 0.25 -23.72
N GLU A 101 24.86 0.54 -24.60
CA GLU A 101 24.92 0.19 -26.02
C GLU A 101 25.94 1.06 -26.79
N PHE A 102 26.08 2.35 -26.44
CA PHE A 102 27.05 3.27 -27.04
C PHE A 102 28.44 3.27 -26.39
N ALA A 103 28.64 2.51 -25.31
CA ALA A 103 29.94 2.32 -24.65
C ALA A 103 30.67 1.03 -25.10
N LYS A 104 30.07 0.28 -26.03
CA LYS A 104 30.69 -0.83 -26.76
C LYS A 104 31.11 -0.35 -28.15
#